data_AF-A0A8S3E2T4-F1
#
_entry.id   AF-A0A8S3E2T4-F1
#
_cell.length_a   1.000
_cell.length_b   1.000
_cell.length_c   1.000
_cell.angle_alpha   90.00
_cell.angle_beta   90.00
_cell.angle_gamma   90.00
#
_symmetry.space_group_name_H-M   'P 1'
#
loop_
_entity.id
_entity.type
_entity.pdbx_description
1 polymer ?
#
loop_
_entity_poly.entity_id
_entity_poly.type
_entity_poly.pdbx_seq_one_letter_code
_entity_poly.pdbx_strand_id
1 'polypeptide(L)'
;MAKHCDPMTTMGAINIILFGDYIQYSPVFDKPLYYDFSTTMYNKKLPMEKEIQQKSARALILQINCVVILEQQMRTKDVAYQALLNRVRDGKGTHEDWLLLRTRVIGIGLHISLNEPPWNEVCYIYDLICHSIKWSSS
;
A
#
# COMPACT_ATOMS: atom_id res chain seq x y z
N MET A 1 -16.07 25.83 29.07
CA MET A 1 -16.87 26.11 27.85
C MET A 1 -16.09 25.62 26.64
N ALA A 2 -16.55 24.57 25.96
CA ALA A 2 -15.99 24.19 24.67
C ALA A 2 -16.41 25.27 23.65
N LYS A 3 -15.45 25.95 23.03
CA LYS A 3 -15.74 26.85 21.91
C LYS A 3 -16.33 26.00 20.79
N HIS A 4 -17.58 26.26 20.43
CA HIS A 4 -18.23 25.61 19.30
C HIS A 4 -17.51 26.10 18.03
N CYS A 5 -16.66 25.27 17.44
CA CYS A 5 -16.10 25.57 16.12
C CYS A 5 -17.23 25.50 15.09
N ASP A 6 -17.14 26.33 14.05
CA ASP A 6 -18.03 26.27 12.90
C ASP A 6 -17.89 24.88 12.25
N PRO A 7 -18.97 24.09 12.13
CA PRO A 7 -18.93 22.76 11.52
C PRO A 7 -18.48 22.78 10.06
N MET A 8 -18.50 23.94 9.39
CA MET A 8 -17.98 24.10 8.03
C MET A 8 -16.46 24.27 7.98
N THR A 9 -15.81 24.51 9.13
CA THR A 9 -14.35 24.59 9.18
C THR A 9 -13.75 23.20 9.04
N THR A 10 -12.96 22.98 7.99
CA THR A 10 -12.21 21.74 7.75
C THR A 10 -11.54 21.25 9.02
N MET A 11 -11.86 20.01 9.43
CA MET A 11 -11.29 19.35 10.62
C MET A 11 -11.36 20.18 11.91
N GLY A 12 -12.32 21.10 12.03
CA GLY A 12 -12.46 21.97 13.21
C GLY A 12 -11.26 22.90 13.44
N ALA A 13 -10.56 23.33 12.38
CA ALA A 13 -9.34 24.15 12.40
C ALA A 13 -8.10 23.44 12.98
N ILE A 14 -8.10 22.11 13.04
CA ILE A 14 -6.94 21.32 13.47
C ILE A 14 -5.99 21.15 12.28
N ASN A 15 -4.71 21.46 12.49
CA ASN A 15 -3.66 21.14 11.53
C ASN A 15 -3.38 19.63 11.59
N ILE A 16 -3.61 18.94 10.47
CA ILE A 16 -3.36 17.50 10.33
C ILE A 16 -2.16 17.30 9.41
N ILE A 17 -1.17 16.54 9.87
CA ILE A 17 -0.03 16.12 9.07
C ILE A 17 -0.10 14.60 8.95
N LEU A 18 -0.22 14.10 7.71
CA LEU A 18 -0.20 12.68 7.39
C LEU A 18 1.13 12.33 6.74
N PHE A 19 1.76 11.25 7.18
CA PHE A 19 2.97 10.70 6.59
C PHE A 19 2.80 9.21 6.38
N GLY A 20 3.28 8.70 5.27
CA GLY A 20 3.15 7.29 4.94
C GLY A 20 3.49 7.01 3.49
N ASP A 21 3.38 5.74 3.14
CA ASP A 21 3.68 5.24 1.82
C ASP A 21 2.61 4.22 1.41
N TYR A 22 1.71 4.65 0.53
CA TYR A 22 0.55 3.86 0.12
C TYR A 22 0.92 2.59 -0.66
N ILE A 23 2.17 2.47 -1.14
CA ILE A 23 2.62 1.29 -1.89
C ILE A 23 3.12 0.19 -0.95
N GLN A 24 3.51 0.51 0.31
CA GLN A 24 4.11 -0.48 1.21
C GLN A 24 3.09 -1.49 1.73
N TYR A 25 2.05 -1.02 2.42
CA TYR A 25 1.03 -1.88 3.00
C TYR A 25 -0.34 -1.22 2.86
N SER A 26 -1.27 -1.96 2.28
CA SER A 26 -2.68 -1.58 2.34
C SER A 26 -3.27 -1.95 3.70
N PRO A 27 -4.31 -1.25 4.16
CA PRO A 27 -5.06 -1.64 5.35
C PRO A 27 -5.51 -3.11 5.27
N VAL A 28 -5.38 -3.84 6.38
CA VAL A 28 -5.78 -5.26 6.43
C VAL A 28 -7.31 -5.33 6.53
N PHE A 29 -7.95 -6.14 5.67
CA PHE A 29 -9.41 -6.33 5.60
C PHE A 29 -10.26 -5.10 5.23
N ASP A 30 -9.63 -3.94 5.02
CA ASP A 30 -10.28 -2.70 4.65
C ASP A 30 -9.80 -2.16 3.31
N LYS A 31 -10.65 -1.34 2.70
CA LYS A 31 -10.31 -0.64 1.47
C LYS A 31 -9.61 0.68 1.82
N PRO A 32 -8.62 1.13 1.02
CA PRO A 32 -7.91 2.35 1.31
C PRO A 32 -8.86 3.56 1.29
N LEU A 33 -8.54 4.57 2.10
CA LEU A 33 -9.37 5.78 2.29
C LEU A 33 -9.58 6.59 0.98
N TYR A 34 -8.68 6.43 0.01
CA TYR A 34 -8.74 7.08 -1.31
C TYR A 34 -9.43 6.23 -2.39
N TYR A 35 -9.97 5.06 -2.05
CA TYR A 35 -10.65 4.21 -3.03
C TYR A 35 -11.96 4.86 -3.50
N ASP A 36 -12.18 4.87 -4.82
CA ASP A 36 -13.41 5.38 -5.41
C ASP A 36 -14.46 4.26 -5.58
N PHE A 37 -15.55 4.35 -4.82
CA PHE A 37 -16.68 3.41 -4.87
C PHE A 37 -17.85 3.89 -5.73
N SER A 38 -17.68 4.98 -6.49
CA SER A 38 -18.76 5.54 -7.32
C SER A 38 -19.29 4.56 -8.37
N THR A 39 -18.55 3.50 -8.71
CA THR A 39 -18.88 2.50 -9.72
C THR A 39 -19.89 1.42 -9.28
N THR A 40 -20.17 1.25 -7.98
CA THR A 40 -21.11 0.19 -7.51
C THR A 40 -22.58 0.65 -7.39
N MET A 41 -22.90 1.87 -7.82
CA MET A 41 -24.21 2.52 -7.60
C MET A 41 -25.35 2.13 -8.56
N TYR A 42 -25.32 0.96 -9.20
CA TYR A 42 -26.44 0.52 -10.05
C TYR A 42 -27.65 -0.05 -9.27
N ASN A 43 -27.58 -0.17 -7.94
CA ASN A 43 -28.69 -0.67 -7.13
C ASN A 43 -29.18 0.37 -6.12
N LYS A 44 -30.44 0.81 -6.25
CA LYS A 44 -31.15 1.76 -5.37
C LYS A 44 -31.43 1.22 -3.95
N LYS A 45 -30.41 0.68 -3.25
CA LYS A 45 -30.54 0.30 -1.83
C LYS A 45 -30.06 1.45 -0.94
N LEU A 46 -30.66 1.57 0.25
CA LEU A 46 -30.16 2.49 1.28
C LEU A 46 -28.68 2.16 1.57
N PRO A 47 -27.81 3.18 1.70
CA PRO A 47 -26.40 2.96 1.97
C PRO A 47 -26.21 2.27 3.32
N MET A 48 -25.41 1.20 3.34
CA MET A 48 -25.03 0.53 4.58
C MET A 48 -24.09 1.44 5.39
N GLU A 49 -24.02 1.27 6.71
CA GLU A 49 -23.14 2.05 7.60
C GLU A 49 -21.70 2.13 7.08
N LYS A 50 -21.16 1.00 6.57
CA LYS A 50 -19.84 0.92 5.97
C LYS A 50 -19.66 1.87 4.78
N GLU A 51 -20.69 2.05 3.94
CA GLU A 51 -20.64 2.98 2.81
C GLU A 51 -20.66 4.45 3.28
N ILE A 52 -21.40 4.75 4.35
CA ILE A 52 -21.44 6.10 4.94
C ILE A 52 -20.05 6.43 5.50
N GLN A 53 -19.47 5.54 6.30
CA GLN A 53 -18.13 5.71 6.86
C GLN A 53 -17.08 5.90 5.75
N GLN A 54 -17.16 5.12 4.67
CA GLN A 54 -16.26 5.24 3.52
C GLN A 54 -16.41 6.56 2.76
N LYS A 55 -17.65 7.02 2.50
CA LYS A 55 -17.89 8.32 1.87
C LYS A 55 -17.35 9.47 2.72
N SER A 56 -17.57 9.41 4.03
CA SER A 56 -17.02 10.38 4.98
C SER A 56 -15.50 10.36 4.96
N ALA A 57 -14.88 9.18 5.05
CA ALA A 57 -13.43 9.01 4.96
C ALA A 57 -12.82 9.61 3.67
N ARG A 58 -13.45 9.36 2.51
CA ARG A 58 -13.01 9.95 1.24
C ARG A 58 -13.16 11.46 1.24
N ALA A 59 -14.26 12.00 1.76
CA ALA A 59 -14.46 13.45 1.88
C ALA A 59 -13.40 14.10 2.76
N LEU A 60 -12.99 13.44 3.84
CA LEU A 60 -11.90 13.88 4.72
C LEU A 60 -10.55 13.91 3.99
N ILE A 61 -10.20 12.84 3.24
CA ILE A 61 -8.95 12.80 2.46
C ILE A 61 -8.91 13.87 1.37
N LEU A 62 -10.04 14.14 0.71
CA LEU A 62 -10.11 15.19 -0.32
C LEU A 62 -9.95 16.61 0.21
N GLN A 63 -10.04 16.81 1.53
CA GLN A 63 -9.75 18.10 2.17
C GLN A 63 -8.26 18.35 2.40
N ILE A 64 -7.39 17.37 2.12
CA ILE A 64 -5.93 17.56 2.16
C ILE A 64 -5.54 18.56 1.07
N ASN A 65 -4.93 19.67 1.48
CA ASN A 65 -4.60 20.80 0.60
C ASN A 65 -3.14 20.79 0.12
N CYS A 66 -2.29 19.94 0.71
CA CYS A 66 -0.86 19.91 0.43
C CYS A 66 -0.36 18.47 0.44
N VAL A 67 0.38 18.11 -0.60
CA VAL A 67 1.06 16.82 -0.72
C VAL A 67 2.53 17.10 -0.98
N VAL A 68 3.39 16.52 -0.15
CA VAL A 68 4.85 16.60 -0.30
C VAL A 68 5.37 15.20 -0.58
N ILE A 69 6.12 15.06 -1.68
CA ILE A 69 6.75 13.80 -2.08
C ILE A 69 8.23 13.89 -1.75
N LEU A 70 8.74 12.90 -1.01
CA LEU A 70 10.17 12.77 -0.71
C LEU A 70 10.83 11.87 -1.75
N GLU A 71 11.76 12.41 -2.53
CA GLU A 71 12.38 11.68 -3.65
C GLU A 71 13.69 10.98 -3.27
N GLN A 72 14.40 11.49 -2.26
CA GLN A 72 15.71 10.98 -1.88
C GLN A 72 15.61 9.80 -0.91
N GLN A 73 16.07 8.61 -1.33
CA GLN A 73 16.18 7.44 -0.47
C GLN A 73 17.43 7.54 0.42
N MET A 74 17.23 7.60 1.74
CA MET A 74 18.31 7.77 2.72
C MET A 74 18.71 6.46 3.43
N ARG A 75 17.91 5.38 3.32
CA ARG A 75 18.10 4.14 4.09
C ARG A 75 19.30 3.31 3.64
N THR A 76 19.52 3.22 2.33
CA THR A 76 20.59 2.41 1.73
C THR A 76 21.48 3.30 0.88
N LYS A 77 22.78 2.97 0.76
CA LYS A 77 23.74 3.65 -0.11
C LYS A 77 24.14 2.83 -1.34
N ASP A 78 23.75 1.56 -1.37
CA ASP A 78 24.00 0.65 -2.49
C ASP A 78 23.08 1.03 -3.67
N VAL A 79 23.68 1.57 -4.73
CA VAL A 79 22.98 2.05 -5.93
C VAL A 79 22.23 0.92 -6.64
N ALA A 80 22.83 -0.28 -6.72
CA ALA A 80 22.18 -1.42 -7.37
C ALA A 80 20.94 -1.85 -6.58
N TYR A 81 21.03 -1.84 -5.25
CA TYR A 81 19.89 -2.15 -4.40
C TYR A 81 18.80 -1.09 -4.44
N GLN A 82 19.16 0.19 -4.47
CA GLN A 82 18.18 1.27 -4.62
C GLN A 82 17.41 1.12 -5.93
N ALA A 83 18.11 0.86 -7.03
CA ALA A 83 17.49 0.68 -8.34
C ALA A 83 16.52 -0.52 -8.34
N LEU A 84 16.93 -1.63 -7.70
CA LEU A 84 16.07 -2.79 -7.47
C LEU A 84 14.80 -2.43 -6.68
N LEU A 85 14.95 -1.75 -5.53
CA LEU A 85 13.81 -1.41 -4.67
C LEU A 85 12.81 -0.48 -5.37
N ASN A 86 13.31 0.46 -6.19
CA ASN A 86 12.46 1.34 -6.99
C ASN A 86 11.69 0.57 -8.06
N ARG A 87 12.33 -0.40 -8.74
CA ARG A 87 11.63 -1.28 -9.69
C ARG A 87 10.56 -2.14 -9.02
N VAL A 88 10.88 -2.72 -7.86
CA VAL A 88 9.92 -3.53 -7.09
C VAL A 88 8.72 -2.69 -6.65
N ARG A 89 8.95 -1.46 -6.17
CA ARG A 89 7.90 -0.49 -5.82
C ARG A 89 6.95 -0.23 -7.00
N ASP A 90 7.48 -0.12 -8.21
CA ASP A 90 6.70 0.13 -9.42
C ASP A 90 6.10 -1.14 -10.06
N GLY A 91 6.31 -2.31 -9.46
CA GLY A 91 5.90 -3.60 -10.05
C GLY A 91 6.68 -4.01 -11.29
N LYS A 92 7.89 -3.48 -11.48
CA LYS A 92 8.79 -3.68 -12.65
C LYS A 92 10.04 -4.49 -12.32
N GLY A 93 9.97 -5.38 -11.33
CA GLY A 93 11.11 -6.23 -10.94
C GLY A 93 11.58 -7.12 -12.10
N THR A 94 12.89 -7.30 -12.25
CA THR A 94 13.49 -8.13 -13.31
C THR A 94 14.04 -9.46 -12.77
N HIS A 95 14.50 -10.33 -13.67
CA HIS A 95 15.16 -11.58 -13.28
C HIS A 95 16.49 -11.32 -12.54
N GLU A 96 17.23 -10.30 -12.96
CA GLU A 96 18.47 -9.85 -12.34
C GLU A 96 18.23 -9.32 -10.92
N ASP A 97 17.10 -8.66 -10.69
CA ASP A 97 16.70 -8.23 -9.34
C ASP A 97 16.51 -9.43 -8.41
N TRP A 98 15.84 -10.47 -8.90
CA TRP A 98 15.67 -11.71 -8.16
C TRP A 98 17.03 -12.38 -7.85
N LEU A 99 17.94 -12.44 -8.82
CA LEU A 99 19.29 -12.96 -8.60
C LEU A 99 20.04 -12.15 -7.52
N LEU A 100 19.95 -10.82 -7.55
CA LEU A 100 20.56 -9.95 -6.56
C LEU A 100 19.97 -10.15 -5.15
N LEU A 101 18.67 -10.43 -5.03
CA LEU A 101 18.06 -10.75 -3.73
C LEU A 101 18.57 -12.08 -3.17
N ARG A 102 18.83 -13.08 -4.03
CA ARG A 102 19.36 -14.39 -3.60
C ARG A 102 20.74 -14.30 -2.96
N THR A 103 21.56 -13.33 -3.33
CA THR A 103 22.88 -13.15 -2.72
C THR A 103 22.80 -12.64 -1.27
N ARG A 104 21.62 -12.21 -0.80
CA ARG A 104 21.39 -11.62 0.51
C ARG A 104 20.75 -12.59 1.52
N VAL A 105 20.58 -13.84 1.13
CA VAL A 105 20.21 -14.91 2.06
C VAL A 105 21.41 -15.17 2.97
N ILE A 106 21.34 -14.67 4.20
CA ILE A 106 22.38 -14.91 5.22
C ILE A 106 22.08 -16.26 5.88
N GLY A 107 22.92 -17.24 5.59
CA GLY A 107 22.87 -18.58 6.17
C GLY A 107 23.75 -19.53 5.37
N ILE A 108 24.78 -20.11 6.00
CA ILE A 108 25.62 -21.13 5.38
C ILE A 108 24.79 -22.41 5.30
N GLY A 109 24.53 -22.93 4.09
CA GLY A 109 24.01 -24.30 3.92
C GLY A 109 22.49 -24.51 3.92
N LEU A 110 21.67 -23.48 3.72
CA LEU A 110 20.23 -23.67 3.51
C LEU A 110 19.96 -24.11 2.06
N HIS A 111 20.12 -25.41 1.79
CA HIS A 111 19.57 -26.08 0.61
C HIS A 111 18.03 -26.16 0.78
N ILE A 112 17.36 -25.01 0.69
CA ILE A 112 15.90 -24.95 0.75
C ILE A 112 15.39 -25.48 -0.58
N SER A 113 14.93 -26.74 -0.59
CA SER A 113 14.19 -27.30 -1.71
C SER A 113 12.92 -26.48 -1.89
N LEU A 114 12.70 -25.91 -3.08
CA LEU A 114 11.43 -25.27 -3.41
C LEU A 114 10.28 -26.30 -3.59
N ASN A 115 10.65 -27.58 -3.70
CA ASN A 115 9.73 -28.71 -3.88
C ASN A 115 9.24 -29.30 -2.55
N GLU A 116 9.89 -28.94 -1.44
CA GLU A 116 9.40 -29.24 -0.09
C GLU A 116 8.83 -27.95 0.51
N PRO A 117 7.74 -27.99 1.28
CA PRO A 117 7.07 -26.77 1.73
C PRO A 117 7.64 -26.21 3.04
N PRO A 118 8.50 -25.18 3.05
CA PRO A 118 8.61 -24.26 4.19
C PRO A 118 7.48 -23.22 4.20
N TRP A 119 6.66 -23.22 3.15
CA TRP A 119 5.60 -22.26 2.82
C TRP A 119 4.36 -22.33 3.70
N ASN A 120 4.11 -23.48 4.33
CA ASN A 120 2.89 -23.72 5.11
C ASN A 120 2.84 -22.88 6.39
N GLU A 121 3.98 -22.35 6.84
CA GLU A 121 4.09 -21.48 8.02
C GLU A 121 4.30 -20.01 7.68
N VAL A 122 4.50 -19.68 6.40
CA VAL A 122 4.72 -18.29 5.96
C VAL A 122 3.40 -17.73 5.46
N CYS A 123 2.86 -16.76 6.20
CA CYS A 123 1.66 -16.03 5.80
C CYS A 123 1.98 -15.23 4.53
N TYR A 124 1.59 -15.77 3.37
CA TYR A 124 1.76 -15.07 2.13
C TYR A 124 0.82 -13.87 2.04
N ILE A 125 1.37 -12.67 1.92
CA ILE A 125 0.63 -11.46 1.55
C ILE A 125 0.33 -11.52 0.04
N TYR A 126 -0.41 -12.53 -0.43
CA TYR A 126 -0.77 -12.67 -1.85
C TYR A 126 -2.01 -11.87 -2.26
N ASP A 127 -2.84 -11.42 -1.32
CA ASP A 127 -4.14 -10.83 -1.67
C ASP A 127 -4.12 -9.33 -1.97
N LEU A 128 -2.96 -8.65 -1.88
CA LEU A 128 -2.88 -7.20 -2.09
C LEU A 128 -2.15 -6.75 -3.37
N ILE A 129 -1.38 -7.62 -4.02
CA ILE A 129 -0.54 -7.22 -5.18
C ILE A 129 -0.94 -7.96 -6.49
N CYS A 130 -1.66 -9.08 -6.41
CA CYS A 130 -1.82 -10.01 -7.54
C CYS A 130 -2.78 -9.57 -8.68
N HIS A 131 -3.39 -8.38 -8.65
CA HIS A 131 -4.20 -7.95 -9.80
C HIS A 131 -3.41 -7.40 -11.01
N SER A 132 -2.08 -7.27 -10.93
CA SER A 132 -1.29 -6.67 -12.04
C SER A 132 -0.15 -7.52 -12.60
N ILE A 133 0.08 -8.75 -12.14
CA ILE A 133 1.18 -9.57 -12.68
C ILE A 133 0.63 -10.85 -13.30
N LYS A 134 0.44 -10.83 -14.62
CA LYS A 134 0.24 -12.05 -15.43
C LYS A 134 1.60 -12.62 -15.78
N TRP A 135 1.96 -13.74 -15.16
CA TRP A 135 3.05 -14.58 -15.64
C TRP A 135 2.50 -15.50 -16.74
N SER A 136 3.00 -15.35 -17.97
CA SER A 136 2.79 -16.33 -19.03
C SER A 136 3.93 -17.36 -18.95
N SER A 137 3.60 -18.58 -18.53
CA SER A 137 4.49 -19.73 -18.62
C SER A 137 4.50 -20.26 -20.07
N SER A 138 5.69 -20.29 -20.67
CA SER A 138 6.02 -21.15 -21.82
C SER A 138 6.75 -22.39 -21.32
#